data_AF-A0A7G1KFA2-F1
#
_entry.id   AF-A0A7G1KFA2-F1
#
_cell.length_a   1.000
_cell.length_b   1.000
_cell.length_c   1.000
_cell.angle_alpha   90.00
_cell.angle_beta   90.00
_cell.angle_gamma   90.00
#
_symmetry.space_group_name_H-M   'P 1'
#
loop_
_entity.id
_entity.type
_entity.pdbx_description
1 polymer ?
#
loop_
_entity_poly.entity_id
_entity_poly.type
_entity_poly.pdbx_seq_one_letter_code
_entity_poly.pdbx_strand_id
1 'polypeptide(L)'
;MLFDIRTIVGTLIGLYGVILVVTGLVSHSDADLARSGGWNTNLWSGIGMIVVSVAFLAWVILRPVKELVHQTEAQPTDTPE
;
A
#
# COMPACT_ATOMS: atom_id res chain seq x y z
N MET A 1 -8.99 4.22 10.07
CA MET A 1 -8.40 3.39 8.98
C MET A 1 -7.69 4.21 7.91
N LEU A 2 -8.24 5.34 7.42
CA LEU A 2 -7.61 6.12 6.36
C LEU A 2 -6.20 6.65 6.69
N PHE A 3 -5.90 6.90 7.97
CA PHE A 3 -4.58 7.30 8.46
C PHE A 3 -3.75 6.14 9.05
N ASP A 4 -3.95 4.90 8.57
CA ASP A 4 -3.05 3.78 8.87
C ASP A 4 -1.99 3.68 7.75
N ILE A 5 -0.71 3.63 8.13
CA ILE A 5 0.40 3.56 7.17
C ILE A 5 0.28 2.34 6.24
N ARG A 6 -0.26 1.22 6.72
CA ARG A 6 -0.45 0.00 5.92
C ARG A 6 -1.52 0.20 4.85
N THR A 7 -2.58 0.93 5.17
CA THR A 7 -3.62 1.29 4.19
C THR A 7 -3.06 2.24 3.14
N ILE A 8 -2.31 3.27 3.55
CA ILE A 8 -1.72 4.24 2.62
C ILE A 8 -0.72 3.57 1.68
N VAL A 9 0.25 2.83 2.23
CA VAL A 9 1.26 2.11 1.45
C VAL A 9 0.62 1.05 0.55
N GLY A 10 -0.30 0.24 1.09
CA GLY A 10 -0.99 -0.79 0.30
C GLY A 10 -1.79 -0.21 -0.85
N THR A 11 -2.49 0.92 -0.64
CA THR A 11 -3.28 1.57 -1.68
C THR A 11 -2.39 2.22 -2.75
N LEU A 12 -1.29 2.89 -2.36
CA LEU A 12 -0.34 3.49 -3.30
C LEU A 12 0.34 2.43 -4.18
N ILE A 13 0.81 1.34 -3.56
CA ILE A 13 1.38 0.19 -4.29
C ILE A 13 0.34 -0.39 -5.25
N GLY A 14 -0.90 -0.57 -4.80
CA GLY A 14 -1.99 -1.09 -5.62
C GLY A 14 -2.30 -0.21 -6.82
N LEU A 15 -2.41 1.11 -6.61
CA LEU A 15 -2.68 2.07 -7.67
C LEU A 15 -1.58 2.05 -8.75
N TYR A 16 -0.32 2.07 -8.33
CA TYR A 16 0.80 1.99 -9.27
C TYR A 16 0.87 0.63 -9.97
N GLY A 17 0.58 -0.46 -9.26
CA GLY A 17 0.47 -1.80 -9.84
C GLY A 17 -0.60 -1.87 -10.94
N VAL A 18 -1.76 -1.26 -10.74
CA VAL A 18 -2.80 -1.14 -11.77
C VAL A 18 -2.30 -0.36 -12.99
N ILE A 19 -1.60 0.76 -12.78
CA ILE A 19 -1.00 1.53 -13.88
C ILE A 19 -0.02 0.67 -14.68
N LEU A 20 0.83 -0.12 -14.00
CA LEU A 20 1.78 -1.01 -14.66
C LEU A 20 1.11 -2.17 -15.40
N VAL A 21 0.03 -2.73 -14.85
CA VAL A 21 -0.76 -3.76 -15.57
C VAL A 21 -1.41 -3.16 -16.80
N VAL A 22 -2.04 -1.99 -16.70
CA VAL A 22 -2.65 -1.31 -17.86
C VAL A 22 -1.59 -0.98 -18.90
N THR A 23 -0.48 -0.37 -18.51
CA THR A 23 0.65 -0.05 -19.40
C THR A 23 1.18 -1.32 -20.04
N GLY A 24 1.39 -2.37 -19.25
CA GLY A 24 1.77 -3.68 -19.72
C GLY A 24 0.64 -4.48 -20.36
N LEU A 25 -0.53 -3.92 -20.68
CA LEU A 25 -1.58 -4.52 -21.51
C LEU A 25 -1.83 -3.73 -22.80
N VAL A 26 -1.50 -2.43 -22.80
CA VAL A 26 -1.71 -1.52 -23.93
C VAL A 26 -0.42 -1.19 -24.67
N SER A 27 0.72 -1.20 -23.97
CA SER A 27 2.03 -0.80 -24.48
C SER A 27 2.97 -2.00 -24.50
N HIS A 28 2.90 -2.76 -25.60
CA HIS A 28 3.75 -3.92 -25.87
C HIS A 28 4.45 -3.76 -27.21
N SER A 29 5.44 -2.87 -27.27
CA SER A 29 6.25 -2.73 -28.48
C SER A 29 7.31 -3.83 -28.52
N ASP A 30 7.65 -4.32 -29.72
CA ASP A 30 8.78 -5.24 -29.93
C ASP A 30 10.10 -4.67 -29.39
N ALA A 31 10.24 -3.33 -29.39
CA ALA A 31 11.40 -2.65 -28.83
C ALA A 31 11.50 -2.77 -27.29
N ASP A 32 10.35 -2.83 -26.60
CA ASP A 32 10.32 -3.02 -25.14
C ASP A 32 10.59 -4.47 -24.78
N LEU A 33 10.02 -5.41 -25.54
CA LEU A 33 10.28 -6.85 -25.41
C LEU A 33 11.75 -7.20 -25.68
N ALA A 34 12.38 -6.54 -26.66
CA ALA A 34 13.80 -6.73 -26.95
C ALA A 34 14.71 -6.32 -25.78
N ARG A 35 14.34 -5.29 -25.01
CA ARG A 35 15.10 -4.84 -23.83
C ARG A 35 14.92 -5.75 -22.62
N SER A 36 13.80 -6.46 -22.53
CA SER A 36 13.44 -7.29 -21.39
C SER A 36 13.61 -8.80 -21.64
N GLY A 37 14.25 -9.19 -22.74
CA GLY A 37 14.49 -10.60 -23.07
C GLY A 37 13.21 -11.35 -23.48
N GLY A 38 12.25 -10.65 -24.08
CA GLY A 38 10.98 -11.19 -24.57
C GLY A 38 9.86 -11.22 -23.53
N TRP A 39 10.11 -10.74 -22.31
CA TRP A 39 9.13 -10.77 -21.22
C TRP A 39 8.54 -9.39 -20.96
N ASN A 40 7.26 -9.31 -20.64
CA ASN A 40 6.64 -8.03 -20.30
C ASN A 40 6.92 -7.66 -18.84
N THR A 41 7.98 -6.89 -18.61
CA THR A 41 8.41 -6.45 -17.27
C THR A 41 7.33 -5.63 -16.57
N ASN A 42 6.64 -4.73 -17.27
CA ASN A 42 5.59 -3.89 -16.70
C ASN A 42 4.43 -4.75 -16.15
N LEU A 43 3.98 -5.73 -16.92
CA LEU A 43 2.88 -6.61 -16.52
C LEU A 43 3.24 -7.45 -15.30
N TRP A 44 4.39 -8.13 -15.32
CA TRP A 44 4.82 -8.97 -14.20
C TRP A 44 5.09 -8.16 -12.92
N SER A 45 5.70 -6.98 -13.06
CA SER A 45 5.92 -6.07 -11.93
C SER A 45 4.59 -5.56 -11.38
N GLY A 46 3.65 -5.17 -12.25
CA GLY A 46 2.31 -4.75 -11.86
C GLY A 46 1.54 -5.83 -11.11
N ILE A 47 1.57 -7.07 -11.60
CA ILE A 47 0.95 -8.23 -10.92
C ILE A 47 1.58 -8.44 -9.53
N GLY A 48 2.91 -8.39 -9.42
CA GLY A 48 3.60 -8.50 -8.13
C GLY A 48 3.17 -7.41 -7.14
N MET A 49 3.05 -6.16 -7.60
CA MET A 49 2.59 -5.05 -6.77
C MET A 49 1.13 -5.21 -6.33
N ILE A 50 0.26 -5.72 -7.19
CA ILE A 50 -1.14 -6.01 -6.81
C ILE A 50 -1.20 -7.09 -5.73
N VAL A 51 -0.41 -8.17 -5.84
CA VAL A 51 -0.34 -9.21 -4.81
C VAL A 51 0.10 -8.64 -3.46
N VAL A 52 1.14 -7.80 -3.45
CA VAL A 52 1.63 -7.14 -2.23
C VAL A 52 0.58 -6.19 -1.65
N SER A 53 -0.10 -5.41 -2.50
CA SER A 53 -1.20 -4.52 -2.10
C SER A 53 -2.32 -5.29 -1.40
N VAL A 54 -2.78 -6.39 -2.00
CA VAL A 54 -3.81 -7.26 -1.41
C VAL A 54 -3.35 -7.81 -0.07
N ALA A 55 -2.09 -8.24 0.05
CA ALA A 55 -1.54 -8.72 1.32
C ALA A 55 -1.55 -7.64 2.41
N PHE A 56 -1.20 -6.40 2.06
CA PHE A 56 -1.24 -5.25 2.99
C PHE A 56 -2.67 -4.94 3.45
N LEU A 57 -3.62 -4.88 2.50
CA LEU A 57 -5.03 -4.61 2.81
C LEU A 57 -5.64 -5.74 3.64
N ALA A 58 -5.33 -7.01 3.31
CA ALA A 58 -5.72 -8.16 4.13
C ALA A 58 -5.15 -8.04 5.55
N TRP A 59 -3.88 -7.64 5.71
CA TRP A 59 -3.29 -7.43 7.03
C TRP A 59 -4.05 -6.37 7.85
N VAL A 60 -4.44 -5.25 7.24
CA VAL A 60 -5.23 -4.20 7.92
C VAL A 60 -6.54 -4.76 8.46
N ILE A 61 -7.21 -5.60 7.67
CA ILE A 61 -8.46 -6.25 8.05
C ILE A 61 -8.22 -7.27 9.18
N LEU A 62 -7.17 -8.09 9.09
CA LEU A 62 -6.84 -9.13 10.09
C LEU A 62 -6.29 -8.55 11.40
N ARG A 63 -5.58 -7.41 11.37
CA ARG A 63 -4.99 -6.76 12.54
C ARG A 63 -5.27 -5.26 12.55
N PRO A 64 -6.48 -4.83 12.94
CA PRO A 64 -6.82 -3.42 13.06
C PRO A 64 -6.02 -2.75 14.19
N VAL A 65 -5.54 -1.51 13.97
CA VAL A 65 -4.91 -0.69 15.01
C VAL A 65 -5.98 -0.23 15.99
N LYS A 66 -5.70 -0.37 17.29
CA LYS A 66 -6.52 0.18 18.37
C LYS A 66 -5.96 1.56 18.73
N GLU A 67 -6.79 2.59 18.73
CA GLU A 67 -6.40 3.89 19.28
C GLU A 67 -6.12 3.72 20.77
N LEU A 68 -4.90 4.03 21.19
CA LEU A 68 -4.57 4.24 22.59
C LEU A 68 -5.24 5.55 23.00
N VAL A 69 -6.43 5.45 23.60
CA VAL A 69 -7.03 6.56 24.34
C VAL A 69 -5.97 6.98 25.33
N HIS A 70 -5.36 8.14 25.10
CA HIS A 70 -4.53 8.77 26.11
C HIS A 70 -5.47 8.97 27.30
N GLN A 71 -5.25 8.19 28.36
CA GLN A 71 -5.67 8.65 29.66
C GLN A 71 -4.85 9.92 29.85
N THR A 72 -5.45 11.06 29.51
CA THR A 72 -5.20 12.30 30.22
C THR A 72 -5.49 11.93 31.67
N GLU A 73 -4.50 11.38 32.36
CA GLU A 73 -4.44 11.43 33.80
C GLU A 73 -4.73 12.90 34.09
N ALA A 74 -5.91 13.13 34.65
CA ALA A 74 -6.27 14.38 35.25
C ALA A 74 -5.19 14.62 36.29
N GLN A 75 -4.14 15.33 35.88
CA GLN A 75 -3.09 15.80 36.76
C GLN A 75 -3.85 16.57 37.84
N PRO A 76 -3.88 16.06 39.09
CA PRO A 76 -4.61 16.74 40.14
C PRO A 76 -4.05 18.14 40.18
N THR A 77 -4.92 19.13 40.03
CA THR A 77 -4.54 20.52 40.25
C THR A 77 -4.04 20.60 41.69
N ASP A 78 -2.72 20.56 41.87
CA ASP A 78 -2.08 20.97 43.11
C ASP A 78 -2.50 22.42 43.32
N THR A 79 -3.54 22.58 44.12
CA THR A 79 -4.00 23.86 44.62
C THR A 79 -3.14 24.10 45.85
N PRO A 80 -2.20 25.05 45.85
CA PRO A 80 -1.49 25.38 47.08
C PRO A 80 -2.47 26.15 47.97
N GLU A 81 -2.81 25.57 49.12
CA GLU A 81 -3.40 26.29 50.25
C GLU A 81 -2.41 27.32 50.82
#